data_AF-A0A8T5L6F1-F1
#
_entry.id   AF-A0A8T5L6F1-F1
#
_cell.length_a   1.000
_cell.length_b   1.000
_cell.length_c   1.000
_cell.angle_alpha   90.00
_cell.angle_beta   90.00
_cell.angle_gamma   90.00
#
_symmetry.space_group_name_H-M   'P 1'
#
loop_
_entity.id
_entity.type
_entity.pdbx_description
1 polymer ?
#
loop_
_entity_poly.entity_id
_entity_poly.type
_entity_poly.pdbx_seq_one_letter_code
_entity_poly.pdbx_strand_id
1 'polypeptide(L)' 'MSSEFISFLDEQNEKNTLFISPISFWEIALLVKKKRIEMDDPAVWQSNLMVHSQIKTMIPSAGEMIESV' A
#
# COMPACT_ATOMS: atom_id res chain seq x y z
N MET A 1 -8.94 6.09 -11.98
CA MET A 1 -7.96 7.09 -11.51
C MET A 1 -7.75 8.10 -12.62
N SER A 2 -7.51 9.37 -12.29
CA SER A 2 -7.20 10.38 -13.30
C SER A 2 -5.73 10.29 -13.71
N SER A 3 -5.40 10.78 -14.91
CA SER A 3 -4.02 10.87 -15.42
C SER A 3 -3.11 11.65 -14.47
N GLU A 4 -3.62 12.74 -13.93
CA GLU A 4 -2.87 13.66 -13.06
C GLU A 4 -2.48 12.97 -11.75
N PHE A 5 -3.39 12.15 -11.20
CA PHE A 5 -3.12 11.42 -9.98
C PHE A 5 -2.09 10.30 -10.20
N ILE A 6 -2.13 9.63 -11.34
CA ILE A 6 -1.13 8.61 -11.71
C ILE A 6 0.25 9.27 -11.84
N SER A 7 0.35 10.38 -12.59
CA SER A 7 1.61 11.11 -12.74
C SER A 7 2.15 11.63 -11.41
N PHE A 8 1.29 12.06 -10.51
CA PHE A 8 1.69 12.44 -9.15
C PHE A 8 2.29 11.25 -8.39
N LEU A 9 1.65 10.07 -8.42
CA LEU A 9 2.18 8.87 -7.76
C LEU A 9 3.52 8.43 -8.37
N ASP A 10 3.66 8.48 -9.70
CA ASP A 10 4.90 8.15 -10.38
C ASP A 10 6.04 9.08 -9.92
N GLU A 11 5.79 10.39 -9.87
CA GLU A 11 6.76 11.38 -9.39
C GLU A 11 7.15 11.14 -7.91
N GLN A 12 6.19 10.81 -7.04
CA GLN A 12 6.49 10.49 -5.64
C GLN A 12 7.28 9.18 -5.50
N ASN A 13 6.98 8.19 -6.34
CA ASN A 13 7.70 6.91 -6.38
C ASN A 13 9.17 7.14 -6.77
N GLU A 14 9.42 7.95 -7.82
CA GLU A 14 10.77 8.34 -8.24
C GLU A 14 11.54 9.12 -7.16
N LYS A 15 10.83 9.98 -6.42
CA LYS A 15 11.41 10.75 -5.29
C LYS A 15 11.61 9.94 -4.02
N ASN A 16 11.27 8.64 -4.01
CA ASN A 16 11.38 7.79 -2.82
C ASN A 16 10.53 8.31 -1.62
N THR A 17 9.43 8.99 -1.91
CA THR A 17 8.51 9.59 -0.91
C THR A 17 7.22 8.82 -0.72
N LEU A 18 7.03 7.70 -1.42
CA LEU A 18 5.90 6.80 -1.21
C LEU A 18 6.18 5.79 -0.09
N PHE A 19 5.29 5.77 0.89
CA PHE A 19 5.32 4.85 2.01
C PHE A 19 4.02 4.10 2.12
N ILE A 20 4.09 2.85 2.56
CA ILE A 20 2.93 2.03 2.89
C ILE A 20 3.13 1.41 4.27
N SER A 21 2.07 1.36 5.07
CA SER A 21 2.07 0.63 6.33
C SER A 21 1.86 -0.86 6.06
N PRO A 22 2.54 -1.78 6.78
CA PRO A 22 2.25 -3.21 6.74
C PRO A 22 0.77 -3.54 6.96
N ILE A 23 0.08 -2.68 7.72
CA ILE A 23 -1.32 -2.85 8.07
C ILE A 23 -2.22 -2.69 6.85
N SER A 24 -1.86 -1.82 5.91
CA SER A 24 -2.58 -1.69 4.65
C SER A 24 -2.61 -3.02 3.89
N PHE A 25 -1.53 -3.81 3.90
CA PHE A 25 -1.54 -5.15 3.31
C PHE A 25 -2.50 -6.09 4.05
N TRP A 26 -2.50 -6.05 5.38
CA TRP A 26 -3.42 -6.85 6.20
C TRP A 26 -4.90 -6.47 5.96
N GLU A 27 -5.21 -5.19 5.87
CA GLU A 27 -6.56 -4.69 5.60
C GLU A 27 -7.06 -5.15 4.24
N ILE A 28 -6.23 -5.04 3.19
CA ILE A 28 -6.57 -5.52 1.86
C ILE A 28 -6.81 -7.04 1.88
N ALA A 29 -5.91 -7.82 2.49
CA ALA A 29 -6.08 -9.26 2.62
C ALA A 29 -7.37 -9.64 3.40
N LEU A 30 -7.71 -8.88 4.44
CA LEU A 30 -8.95 -9.06 5.20
C LEU A 30 -10.19 -8.77 4.35
N LEU A 31 -10.15 -7.71 3.54
CA LEU A 31 -11.25 -7.35 2.64
C LEU A 31 -11.43 -8.39 1.53
N VAL A 32 -10.34 -8.93 0.97
CA VAL A 32 -10.37 -10.04 0.01
C VAL A 32 -10.99 -11.29 0.65
N LYS A 33 -10.55 -11.65 1.86
CA LYS A 33 -11.12 -12.78 2.63
C LYS A 33 -12.62 -12.61 2.91
N LYS A 34 -13.06 -11.37 3.15
CA LYS A 34 -14.48 -11.02 3.35
C LYS A 34 -15.27 -10.88 2.05
N LYS A 35 -14.67 -11.15 0.89
CA LYS A 35 -15.27 -10.99 -0.44
C LYS A 35 -15.77 -9.56 -0.71
N ARG A 36 -15.09 -8.58 -0.13
CA ARG A 36 -15.37 -7.14 -0.35
C ARG A 36 -14.48 -6.54 -1.43
N ILE A 37 -13.36 -7.19 -1.73
CA ILE A 37 -12.46 -6.90 -2.84
C ILE A 37 -12.24 -8.23 -3.58
N GLU A 38 -12.27 -8.19 -4.91
CA GLU A 38 -11.89 -9.32 -5.76
C GLU A 38 -10.41 -9.17 -6.14
N MET A 39 -9.61 -10.16 -5.73
CA MET A 39 -8.17 -10.24 -5.98
C MET A 39 -7.76 -11.70 -5.82
N ASP A 40 -6.94 -12.22 -6.75
CA ASP A 40 -6.56 -13.63 -6.76
C ASP A 40 -5.74 -14.03 -5.53
N ASP A 41 -4.57 -13.39 -5.36
CA ASP A 41 -3.67 -13.67 -4.24
C ASP A 41 -3.07 -12.36 -3.68
N PRO A 42 -3.51 -11.92 -2.49
CA PRO A 42 -2.97 -10.73 -1.82
C PRO A 42 -1.46 -10.80 -1.55
N ALA A 43 -0.88 -11.99 -1.35
CA ALA A 43 0.54 -12.15 -1.11
C ALA A 43 1.34 -11.92 -2.40
N VAL A 44 0.87 -12.46 -3.53
CA VAL A 44 1.49 -12.21 -4.84
C VAL A 44 1.37 -10.73 -5.22
N TRP A 45 0.20 -10.12 -4.98
CA TRP A 45 0.01 -8.68 -5.19
C TRP A 45 0.99 -7.84 -4.37
N GLN A 46 1.13 -8.13 -3.08
CA GLN A 46 2.07 -7.43 -2.20
C GLN A 46 3.52 -7.60 -2.70
N SER A 47 3.91 -8.82 -3.06
CA SER A 47 5.26 -9.09 -3.59
C SER A 47 5.52 -8.30 -4.88
N ASN A 48 4.57 -8.32 -5.83
CA ASN A 48 4.69 -7.57 -7.08
C ASN A 48 4.80 -6.07 -6.84
N LEU A 49 4.01 -5.51 -5.91
CA LEU A 49 4.09 -4.10 -5.55
C LEU A 49 5.48 -3.74 -5.04
N MET A 50 6.04 -4.52 -4.13
CA MET A 50 7.36 -4.25 -3.54
C MET A 50 8.52 -4.47 -4.52
N VAL A 51 8.38 -5.41 -5.47
CA VAL A 51 9.42 -5.72 -6.47
C VAL A 51 9.47 -4.69 -7.60
N HIS A 52 8.31 -4.15 -7.99
CA HIS A 52 8.19 -3.27 -9.16
C HIS A 52 8.04 -1.79 -8.83
N SER A 53 8.06 -1.42 -7.54
CA SER A 53 8.01 -0.02 -7.10
C SER A 53 9.16 0.31 -6.16
N GLN A 54 9.37 1.61 -5.92
CA GLN A 54 10.29 2.11 -4.90
C GLN A 54 9.56 2.40 -3.58
N ILE A 55 8.34 1.87 -3.40
CA ILE A 55 7.54 2.06 -2.20
C ILE A 55 8.26 1.45 -1.01
N LYS A 56 8.35 2.23 0.08
CA LYS A 56 8.97 1.80 1.33
C LYS A 56 7.93 1.40 2.34
N THR A 57 8.21 0.31 3.06
CA THR A 57 7.38 -0.05 4.21
C THR A 57 7.77 0.85 5.39
N MET A 58 6.80 1.62 5.90
CA MET A 58 6.94 2.33 7.16
C MET A 58 6.32 1.47 8.25
N ILE A 59 7.06 1.15 9.30
CA ILE A 59 6.54 0.44 10.47
C ILE A 59 6.20 1.52 11.51
N PRO A 60 4.96 2.07 11.51
CA PRO A 60 4.57 2.99 12.56
C PRO A 60 4.57 2.23 13.89
N SER A 61 5.00 2.90 14.94
CA SER A 61 4.78 2.46 16.31
C SER A 61 3.29 2.42 16.61
N ALA A 62 2.90 1.62 17.61
CA ALA A 62 1.52 1.59 18.08
C ALA A 62 1.01 2.98 18.51
N GLY A 63 1.90 3.84 19.01
CA GLY A 63 1.58 5.23 19.36
C GLY A 63 1.25 6.08 18.13
N GLU A 64 2.12 6.07 17.12
CA GLU A 64 1.89 6.80 15.85
C GLU A 64 0.61 6.35 15.13
N MET A 65 0.24 5.08 15.28
CA MET A 65 -1.03 4.59 14.77
C MET A 65 -2.25 5.13 15.51
N ILE A 66 -2.20 5.20 16.85
CA ILE A 66 -3.31 5.70 17.67
C ILE A 66 -3.54 7.19 17.40
N GLU A 67 -2.48 7.95 17.18
CA GLU A 67 -2.55 9.39 16.86
C GLU A 67 -3.13 9.69 15.46
N SER A 68 -3.27 8.68 14.60
CA SER A 68 -3.75 8.84 13.21
C SER A 68 -5.27 8.66 13.02
N VAL A 69 -6.00 8.34 14.09
CA VAL A 69 -7.48 8.15 14.12
C VAL A 69 -8.15 9.34 14.77
#